data_AF-A0A966D1D4-F1
#
_entry.id   AF-A0A966D1D4-F1
#
_cell.length_a   1.000
_cell.length_b   1.000
_cell.length_c   1.000
_cell.angle_alpha   90.00
_cell.angle_beta   90.00
_cell.angle_gamma   90.00
#
_symmetry.space_group_name_H-M   'P 1'
#
loop_
_entity.id
_entity.type
_entity.pdbx_description
1 polymer ?
#
loop_
_entity_poly.entity_id
_entity_poly.type
_entity_poly.pdbx_seq_one_letter_code
_entity_poly.pdbx_strand_id
1 'polypeptide(L)'
;MKRRYFIIAVALMVMFPALLPANSPKRAKEIVIALVDTGVDTTNSNIKELFKRDGKGYIVGWNFLGDKNNTVNPASIGNESFRIMQLLHGKYGSVTDTSGLNPKEKEEYANYRYFRSKARIDGYIEFAKLLEYNYNGFKYMDSVVISQKGHNDIEIKDLNTIDYSMIPDSMETQLSQVMSECTKALYAGKNMWREALENAQNEHKLSVQRISTLGNPMSNPRFSIGDNPYDFDNLNYGNKNIAALPNDHATEVMTMIAGLGTVNAKRRPKVMPLRVAAAGEAFDKDIYSAIMYAANNGANMILIPQAKEYSLHGSKLAEAIEYAGTKGIIVVASAGDYLVEMPNLIKVYTEENDGNNAAVIKMAGEVIEILARKPKMSPSKIKGKVLGI
;
A
#
# COMPACT_ATOMS: atom_id res chain seq x y z
N MET A 1 3.22 -2.47 -12.75
CA MET A 1 3.75 -3.64 -12.02
C MET A 1 5.21 -3.92 -12.41
N LYS A 2 5.55 -4.46 -13.60
CA LYS A 2 6.93 -4.87 -13.99
C LYS A 2 8.09 -3.87 -13.78
N ARG A 3 7.87 -2.55 -13.89
CA ARG A 3 8.94 -1.54 -13.72
C ARG A 3 9.41 -1.32 -12.27
N ARG A 4 8.50 -1.38 -11.27
CA ARG A 4 8.86 -1.19 -9.86
C ARG A 4 9.75 -2.33 -9.34
N TYR A 5 9.47 -3.55 -9.79
CA TYR A 5 10.25 -4.74 -9.44
C TYR A 5 11.63 -4.79 -10.11
N PHE A 6 11.76 -4.27 -11.33
CA PHE A 6 13.06 -4.15 -12.00
C PHE A 6 14.02 -3.26 -11.19
N ILE A 7 13.51 -2.17 -10.63
CA ILE A 7 14.29 -1.21 -9.84
C ILE A 7 14.76 -1.81 -8.52
N ILE A 8 13.90 -2.55 -7.81
CA ILE A 8 14.27 -3.27 -6.58
C ILE A 8 15.35 -4.33 -6.89
N ALA A 9 15.22 -5.06 -8.01
CA ALA A 9 16.23 -6.03 -8.43
C ALA A 9 17.59 -5.38 -8.74
N VAL A 10 17.59 -4.24 -9.45
CA VAL A 10 18.82 -3.48 -9.74
C VAL A 10 19.46 -2.92 -8.46
N ALA A 11 18.65 -2.36 -7.56
CA ALA A 11 19.11 -1.89 -6.25
C ALA A 11 19.86 -2.98 -5.49
N LEU A 12 19.23 -4.14 -5.38
CA LEU A 12 19.80 -5.28 -4.68
C LEU A 12 21.03 -5.81 -5.42
N MET A 13 21.04 -5.89 -6.75
CA MET A 13 22.23 -6.32 -7.52
C MET A 13 23.43 -5.39 -7.35
N VAL A 14 23.20 -4.09 -7.28
CA VAL A 14 24.27 -3.08 -7.19
C VAL A 14 24.79 -2.95 -5.75
N MET A 15 23.92 -3.09 -4.76
CA MET A 15 24.26 -2.88 -3.34
C MET A 15 24.78 -4.14 -2.66
N PHE A 16 24.37 -5.32 -3.12
CA PHE A 16 24.81 -6.58 -2.55
C PHE A 16 26.34 -6.79 -2.60
N PRO A 17 27.05 -6.41 -3.67
CA PRO A 17 28.51 -6.37 -3.71
C PRO A 17 29.12 -5.37 -2.72
N ALA A 18 28.49 -4.20 -2.51
CA ALA A 18 28.98 -3.18 -1.58
C ALA A 18 28.87 -3.61 -0.11
N LEU A 19 27.91 -4.49 0.21
CA LEU A 19 27.77 -5.12 1.53
C LEU A 19 28.82 -6.22 1.80
N LEU A 20 29.63 -6.61 0.80
CA LEU A 20 30.65 -7.65 0.92
C LEU A 20 32.06 -7.01 0.92
N PRO A 21 32.76 -6.92 2.06
CA PRO A 21 34.13 -6.42 2.06
C PRO A 21 35.03 -7.32 1.22
N ALA A 22 35.82 -6.72 0.32
CA ALA A 22 36.70 -7.40 -0.64
C ALA A 22 37.72 -8.35 0.03
N ASN A 23 38.01 -8.17 1.33
CA ASN A 23 39.00 -8.95 2.09
C ASN A 23 38.49 -9.48 3.45
N SER A 24 37.20 -9.84 3.56
CA SER A 24 36.69 -10.43 4.82
C SER A 24 37.24 -11.87 5.02
N PRO A 25 37.79 -12.21 6.21
CA PRO A 25 38.28 -13.56 6.51
C PRO A 25 37.17 -14.60 6.38
N LYS A 26 37.54 -15.89 6.20
CA LYS A 26 36.70 -17.06 5.84
C LYS A 26 35.42 -17.33 6.69
N ARG A 27 35.04 -16.47 7.63
CA ARG A 27 33.66 -16.37 8.16
C ARG A 27 33.05 -15.05 7.66
N ALA A 28 32.37 -15.10 6.52
CA ALA A 28 31.56 -13.96 6.08
C ALA A 28 30.49 -13.67 7.14
N LYS A 29 30.44 -12.43 7.64
CA LYS A 29 29.38 -11.94 8.54
C LYS A 29 28.04 -12.10 7.82
N GLU A 30 27.04 -12.67 8.49
CA GLU A 30 25.69 -12.82 7.94
C GLU A 30 25.14 -11.46 7.53
N ILE A 31 24.72 -11.32 6.26
CA ILE A 31 24.08 -10.10 5.76
C ILE A 31 22.59 -10.18 6.06
N VAL A 32 22.05 -9.17 6.74
CA VAL A 32 20.64 -9.08 7.11
C VAL A 32 19.98 -7.89 6.40
N ILE A 33 18.92 -8.17 5.65
CA ILE A 33 18.05 -7.17 5.03
C ILE A 33 16.76 -7.10 5.86
N ALA A 34 16.46 -5.95 6.46
CA ALA A 34 15.14 -5.70 7.01
C ALA A 34 14.19 -5.32 5.87
N LEU A 35 13.12 -6.07 5.69
CA LEU A 35 12.10 -5.80 4.68
C LEU A 35 10.89 -5.14 5.34
N VAL A 36 10.71 -3.84 5.11
CA VAL A 36 9.62 -3.03 5.67
C VAL A 36 8.48 -2.98 4.66
N ASP A 37 7.46 -3.81 4.85
CA ASP A 37 6.44 -4.06 3.83
C ASP A 37 5.12 -4.58 4.47
N THR A 38 4.33 -5.32 3.69
CA THR A 38 3.18 -6.14 4.08
C THR A 38 3.60 -7.40 4.85
N GLY A 39 2.65 -8.30 5.15
CA GLY A 39 3.00 -9.60 5.69
C GLY A 39 3.77 -10.46 4.68
N VAL A 40 4.28 -11.60 5.13
CA VAL A 40 5.01 -12.55 4.28
C VAL A 40 4.45 -13.96 4.42
N ASP A 41 4.30 -14.66 3.31
CA ASP A 41 3.96 -16.08 3.31
C ASP A 41 5.15 -16.91 3.81
N THR A 42 5.17 -17.15 5.11
CA THR A 42 6.20 -17.96 5.77
C THR A 42 6.19 -19.44 5.36
N THR A 43 5.16 -19.90 4.65
CA THR A 43 5.04 -21.28 4.17
C THR A 43 5.63 -21.48 2.77
N ASN A 44 5.91 -20.39 2.05
CA ASN A 44 6.46 -20.44 0.70
C ASN A 44 7.88 -21.06 0.68
N SER A 45 7.99 -22.21 -0.01
CA SER A 45 9.22 -23.01 -0.07
C SER A 45 10.40 -22.28 -0.72
N ASN A 46 10.14 -21.28 -1.57
CA ASN A 46 11.18 -20.54 -2.28
C ASN A 46 11.91 -19.53 -1.38
N ILE A 47 11.30 -19.12 -0.27
CA ILE A 47 11.82 -18.06 0.60
C ILE A 47 12.07 -18.50 2.05
N LYS A 48 11.60 -19.70 2.45
CA LYS A 48 11.81 -20.29 3.79
C LYS A 48 13.24 -20.16 4.32
N GLU A 49 14.24 -20.38 3.46
CA GLU A 49 15.65 -20.37 3.85
C GLU A 49 16.24 -18.95 3.98
N LEU A 50 15.52 -17.93 3.52
CA LEU A 50 15.95 -16.54 3.63
C LEU A 50 15.67 -15.95 5.01
N PHE A 51 14.72 -16.47 5.79
CA PHE A 51 14.39 -15.82 7.06
C PHE A 51 15.59 -15.75 8.00
N LYS A 52 15.85 -14.55 8.54
CA LYS A 52 16.77 -14.38 9.65
C LYS A 52 16.18 -15.11 10.85
N ARG A 53 17.00 -15.94 11.50
CA ARG A 53 16.62 -16.67 12.71
C ARG A 53 17.49 -16.28 13.90
N ASP A 54 16.90 -16.31 15.09
CA ASP A 54 17.60 -16.16 16.35
C ASP A 54 18.34 -17.46 16.75
N GLY A 55 19.04 -17.45 17.88
CA GLY A 55 19.77 -18.62 18.38
C GLY A 55 18.89 -19.82 18.76
N LYS A 56 17.57 -19.62 18.85
CA LYS A 56 16.57 -20.68 19.13
C LYS A 56 15.87 -21.16 17.86
N GLY A 57 16.20 -20.58 16.70
CA GLY A 57 15.61 -20.92 15.41
C GLY A 57 14.32 -20.17 15.08
N TYR A 58 13.86 -19.23 15.90
CA TYR A 58 12.67 -18.43 15.59
C TYR A 58 12.99 -17.35 14.57
N ILE A 59 12.02 -17.03 13.70
CA ILE A 59 12.18 -15.93 12.74
C ILE A 59 12.29 -14.61 13.51
N VAL A 60 13.32 -13.83 13.19
CA VAL A 60 13.48 -12.46 13.65
C VAL A 60 12.69 -11.57 12.71
N GLY A 61 11.60 -11.01 13.21
CA GLY A 61 10.71 -10.13 12.48
C GLY A 61 9.63 -9.61 13.41
N TRP A 62 8.88 -8.61 12.95
CA TRP A 62 7.86 -7.95 13.76
C TRP A 62 6.70 -7.47 12.92
N ASN A 63 5.52 -7.41 13.52
CA ASN A 63 4.30 -6.91 12.91
C ASN A 63 3.82 -5.69 13.71
N PHE A 64 4.09 -4.50 13.17
CA PHE A 64 3.63 -3.22 13.70
C PHE A 64 2.16 -2.94 13.36
N LEU A 65 1.57 -3.73 12.45
CA LEU A 65 0.18 -3.60 12.04
C LEU A 65 -0.72 -4.68 12.69
N GLY A 66 -0.44 -5.03 13.94
CA GLY A 66 -1.23 -5.96 14.73
C GLY A 66 -1.33 -5.55 16.19
N ASP A 67 -2.37 -5.99 16.87
CA ASP A 67 -2.46 -5.81 18.32
C ASP A 67 -1.47 -6.73 19.05
N LYS A 68 -1.19 -6.43 20.33
CA LYS A 68 -0.26 -7.21 21.15
C LYS A 68 -0.60 -8.70 21.23
N ASN A 69 -1.89 -9.03 21.22
CA ASN A 69 -2.38 -10.41 21.41
C ASN A 69 -2.57 -11.17 20.09
N ASN A 70 -2.28 -10.53 18.95
CA ASN A 70 -2.52 -11.09 17.62
C ASN A 70 -3.99 -11.49 17.37
N THR A 71 -4.93 -10.75 17.97
CA THR A 71 -6.38 -10.87 17.74
C THR A 71 -6.86 -9.96 16.61
N VAL A 72 -6.12 -8.89 16.33
CA VAL A 72 -6.46 -7.87 15.32
C VAL A 72 -5.25 -7.65 14.41
N ASN A 73 -5.44 -7.88 13.12
CA ASN A 73 -4.45 -7.61 12.08
C ASN A 73 -5.16 -6.99 10.86
N PRO A 74 -5.26 -5.66 10.77
CA PRO A 74 -6.02 -5.02 9.71
C PRO A 74 -5.47 -5.40 8.33
N ALA A 75 -6.35 -5.86 7.44
CA ALA A 75 -6.02 -6.16 6.04
C ALA A 75 -6.10 -4.92 5.15
N SER A 76 -6.62 -3.80 5.66
CA SER A 76 -6.63 -2.50 5.00
C SER A 76 -6.50 -1.35 6.00
N ILE A 77 -5.77 -0.30 5.62
CA ILE A 77 -5.52 0.89 6.45
C ILE A 77 -5.71 2.21 5.68
N GLY A 78 -6.29 2.15 4.48
CA GLY A 78 -6.55 3.32 3.64
C GLY A 78 -5.29 4.04 3.14
N ASN A 79 -5.48 5.04 2.29
CA ASN A 79 -4.38 5.86 1.74
C ASN A 79 -4.18 7.13 2.59
N GLU A 80 -2.98 7.70 2.56
CA GLU A 80 -2.64 8.89 3.33
C GLU A 80 -3.51 10.09 2.93
N SER A 81 -3.75 10.28 1.63
CA SER A 81 -4.61 11.36 1.13
C SER A 81 -6.02 11.33 1.73
N PHE A 82 -6.57 10.13 1.93
CA PHE A 82 -7.86 9.97 2.59
C PHE A 82 -7.79 10.34 4.07
N ARG A 83 -6.76 9.86 4.78
CA ARG A 83 -6.56 10.15 6.21
C ARG A 83 -6.40 11.65 6.47
N ILE A 84 -5.55 12.32 5.68
CA ILE A 84 -5.34 13.78 5.81
C ILE A 84 -6.64 14.54 5.52
N MET A 85 -7.39 14.12 4.49
CA MET A 85 -8.70 14.70 4.20
C MET A 85 -9.67 14.53 5.38
N GLN A 86 -9.74 13.34 6.00
CA GLN A 86 -10.62 13.08 7.15
C GLN A 86 -10.31 14.01 8.34
N LEU A 87 -9.04 14.32 8.60
CA LEU A 87 -8.63 15.25 9.66
C LEU A 87 -9.24 16.66 9.47
N LEU A 88 -9.41 17.08 8.21
CA LEU A 88 -9.92 18.41 7.85
C LEU A 88 -11.43 18.41 7.56
N HIS A 89 -12.02 17.24 7.30
CA HIS A 89 -13.40 17.13 6.83
C HIS A 89 -14.43 17.63 7.85
N GLY A 90 -14.21 17.40 9.15
CA GLY A 90 -15.12 17.89 10.19
C GLY A 90 -15.27 19.41 10.20
N LYS A 91 -14.20 20.15 9.84
CA LYS A 91 -14.19 21.62 9.80
C LYS A 91 -14.68 22.17 8.45
N TYR A 92 -14.34 21.51 7.35
CA TYR A 92 -14.51 22.06 6.00
C TYR A 92 -15.54 21.34 5.12
N GLY A 93 -16.11 20.22 5.60
CA GLY A 93 -16.99 19.35 4.83
C GLY A 93 -18.26 20.05 4.31
N SER A 94 -18.79 21.00 5.07
CA SER A 94 -20.00 21.77 4.75
C SER A 94 -19.71 23.17 4.19
N VAL A 95 -18.44 23.55 4.04
CA VAL A 95 -18.08 24.91 3.59
C VAL A 95 -18.34 25.03 2.09
N THR A 96 -19.32 25.86 1.72
CA THR A 96 -19.65 26.21 0.34
C THR A 96 -19.23 27.62 -0.04
N ASP A 97 -19.02 28.50 0.93
CA ASP A 97 -18.53 29.87 0.75
C ASP A 97 -17.30 30.11 1.63
N THR A 98 -16.22 30.62 1.01
CA THR A 98 -14.94 30.90 1.66
C THR A 98 -14.76 32.35 2.08
N SER A 99 -15.74 33.23 1.81
CA SER A 99 -15.68 34.66 2.11
C SER A 99 -15.41 34.94 3.59
N GLY A 100 -15.99 34.14 4.48
CA GLY A 100 -15.85 34.24 5.94
C GLY A 100 -14.58 33.60 6.53
N LEU A 101 -13.73 32.95 5.73
CA LEU A 101 -12.52 32.30 6.22
C LEU A 101 -11.36 33.30 6.37
N ASN A 102 -10.62 33.21 7.47
CA ASN A 102 -9.37 33.96 7.63
C ASN A 102 -8.23 33.40 6.74
N PRO A 103 -7.08 34.08 6.60
CA PRO A 103 -6.00 33.62 5.72
C PRO A 103 -5.49 32.20 6.01
N LYS A 104 -5.34 31.82 7.29
CA LYS A 104 -4.90 30.48 7.69
C LYS A 104 -5.97 29.43 7.35
N GLU A 105 -7.24 29.75 7.58
CA GLU A 105 -8.33 28.84 7.26
C GLU A 105 -8.53 28.64 5.76
N LYS A 106 -8.21 29.65 4.94
CA LYS A 106 -8.20 29.52 3.47
C LYS A 106 -7.12 28.55 3.01
N GLU A 107 -5.95 28.58 3.63
CA GLU A 107 -4.87 27.61 3.36
C GLU A 107 -5.27 26.18 3.79
N GLU A 108 -5.79 26.02 5.01
CA GLU A 108 -6.31 24.75 5.51
C GLU A 108 -7.45 24.21 4.62
N TYR A 109 -8.36 25.07 4.15
CA TYR A 109 -9.42 24.71 3.21
C TYR A 109 -8.87 24.29 1.84
N ALA A 110 -7.85 24.99 1.32
CA ALA A 110 -7.19 24.61 0.07
C ALA A 110 -6.55 23.21 0.19
N ASN A 111 -5.88 22.92 1.31
CA ASN A 111 -5.35 21.58 1.61
C ASN A 111 -6.47 20.53 1.68
N TYR A 112 -7.58 20.83 2.36
CA TYR A 112 -8.74 19.95 2.40
C TYR A 112 -9.25 19.61 1.00
N ARG A 113 -9.44 20.62 0.12
CA ARG A 113 -9.88 20.43 -1.26
C ARG A 113 -8.89 19.60 -2.08
N TYR A 114 -7.59 19.84 -1.90
CA TYR A 114 -6.53 19.08 -2.55
C TYR A 114 -6.59 17.60 -2.17
N PHE A 115 -6.61 17.28 -0.88
CA PHE A 115 -6.64 15.89 -0.42
C PHE A 115 -7.97 15.20 -0.70
N ARG A 116 -9.10 15.92 -0.69
CA ARG A 116 -10.41 15.40 -1.15
C ARG A 116 -10.39 14.98 -2.60
N SER A 117 -9.76 15.78 -3.47
CA SER A 117 -9.56 15.45 -4.88
C SER A 117 -8.64 14.24 -5.06
N LYS A 118 -7.49 14.22 -4.36
CA LYS A 118 -6.54 13.11 -4.40
C LYS A 118 -7.12 11.79 -3.89
N ALA A 119 -7.92 11.84 -2.84
CA ALA A 119 -8.66 10.69 -2.32
C ALA A 119 -9.90 10.31 -3.17
N ARG A 120 -10.20 11.07 -4.24
CA ARG A 120 -11.31 10.86 -5.19
C ARG A 120 -12.68 10.78 -4.52
N ILE A 121 -12.91 11.60 -3.49
CA ILE A 121 -14.13 11.52 -2.66
C ILE A 121 -15.37 11.89 -3.45
N ASP A 122 -15.31 12.95 -4.26
CA ASP A 122 -16.49 13.38 -5.04
C ASP A 122 -16.93 12.31 -6.04
N GLY A 123 -15.97 11.72 -6.76
CA GLY A 123 -16.25 10.58 -7.65
C GLY A 123 -16.75 9.34 -6.91
N TYR A 124 -16.25 9.09 -5.70
CA TYR A 124 -16.74 7.99 -4.87
C TYR A 124 -18.18 8.22 -4.38
N ILE A 125 -18.55 9.45 -4.04
CA ILE A 125 -19.93 9.80 -3.65
C ILE A 125 -20.90 9.55 -4.82
N GLU A 126 -20.53 9.97 -6.03
CA GLU A 126 -21.35 9.68 -7.21
C GLU A 126 -21.42 8.17 -7.49
N PHE A 127 -20.31 7.45 -7.33
CA PHE A 127 -20.30 5.99 -7.45
C PHE A 127 -21.18 5.31 -6.39
N ALA A 128 -21.22 5.80 -5.16
CA ALA A 128 -22.08 5.25 -4.11
C ALA A 128 -23.57 5.42 -4.43
N LYS A 129 -23.97 6.53 -5.06
CA LYS A 129 -25.34 6.71 -5.57
C LYS A 129 -25.69 5.67 -6.63
N LEU A 130 -24.74 5.32 -7.51
CA LEU A 130 -24.93 4.24 -8.47
C LEU A 130 -25.07 2.87 -7.78
N LEU A 131 -24.29 2.60 -6.73
CA LEU A 131 -24.41 1.36 -5.96
C LEU A 131 -25.76 1.26 -5.24
N GLU A 132 -26.26 2.36 -4.69
CA GLU A 132 -27.61 2.44 -4.11
C GLU A 132 -28.69 2.20 -5.16
N TYR A 133 -28.56 2.85 -6.33
CA TYR A 133 -29.46 2.66 -7.46
C TYR A 133 -29.51 1.20 -7.93
N ASN A 134 -28.34 0.56 -8.06
CA ASN A 134 -28.23 -0.86 -8.43
C ASN A 134 -28.85 -1.76 -7.37
N TYR A 135 -28.53 -1.55 -6.09
CA TYR A 135 -29.09 -2.36 -5.00
C TYR A 135 -30.62 -2.25 -4.92
N ASN A 136 -31.18 -1.06 -5.12
CA ASN A 136 -32.63 -0.88 -5.19
C ASN A 136 -33.26 -1.64 -6.37
N GLY A 137 -32.60 -1.64 -7.54
CA GLY A 137 -33.00 -2.47 -8.68
C GLY A 137 -32.99 -3.97 -8.34
N PHE A 138 -31.92 -4.45 -7.71
CA PHE A 138 -31.80 -5.83 -7.24
C PHE A 138 -32.92 -6.20 -6.25
N LYS A 139 -33.23 -5.34 -5.27
CA LYS A 139 -34.33 -5.58 -4.31
C LYS A 139 -35.69 -5.72 -4.98
N TYR A 140 -35.95 -4.88 -5.97
CA TYR A 140 -37.21 -4.93 -6.70
C TYR A 140 -37.29 -6.20 -7.55
N MET A 141 -36.22 -6.49 -8.30
CA MET A 141 -36.10 -7.71 -9.10
C MET A 141 -36.24 -8.97 -8.24
N ASP A 142 -35.66 -8.98 -7.04
CA ASP A 142 -35.78 -10.09 -6.09
C ASP A 142 -37.24 -10.33 -5.69
N SER A 143 -38.01 -9.25 -5.50
CA SER A 143 -39.45 -9.35 -5.22
C SER A 143 -40.23 -9.98 -6.39
N VAL A 144 -39.85 -9.69 -7.63
CA VAL A 144 -40.43 -10.28 -8.85
C VAL A 144 -40.03 -11.75 -8.99
N VAL A 145 -38.77 -12.09 -8.75
CA VAL A 145 -38.29 -13.48 -8.74
C VAL A 145 -39.04 -14.29 -7.69
N ILE A 146 -39.19 -13.76 -6.47
CA ILE A 146 -39.90 -14.43 -5.38
C ILE A 146 -41.38 -14.63 -5.71
N SER A 147 -42.04 -13.66 -6.35
CA SER A 147 -43.47 -13.80 -6.69
C SER A 147 -43.75 -14.89 -7.72
N GLN A 148 -42.76 -15.22 -8.57
CA GLN A 148 -42.92 -16.20 -9.66
C GLN A 148 -42.28 -17.56 -9.38
N LYS A 149 -41.17 -17.59 -8.63
CA LYS A 149 -40.37 -18.80 -8.37
C LYS A 149 -40.39 -19.22 -6.88
N GLY A 150 -41.00 -18.42 -6.02
CA GLY A 150 -40.95 -18.59 -4.57
C GLY A 150 -39.59 -18.22 -3.99
N HIS A 151 -39.32 -18.63 -2.76
CA HIS A 151 -38.08 -18.28 -2.05
C HIS A 151 -36.86 -19.13 -2.44
N ASN A 152 -37.03 -20.09 -3.36
CA ASN A 152 -35.92 -20.90 -3.86
C ASN A 152 -34.94 -20.01 -4.63
N ASP A 153 -33.65 -20.24 -4.42
CA ASP A 153 -32.62 -19.57 -5.23
C ASP A 153 -32.67 -20.10 -6.67
N ILE A 154 -32.32 -19.24 -7.63
CA ILE A 154 -32.30 -19.56 -9.06
C ILE A 154 -30.91 -19.32 -9.62
N GLU A 155 -30.59 -19.98 -10.72
CA GLU A 155 -29.39 -19.59 -11.48
C GLU A 155 -29.66 -18.27 -12.23
N ILE A 156 -28.63 -17.45 -12.36
CA ILE A 156 -28.69 -16.18 -13.13
C ILE A 156 -29.20 -16.42 -14.56
N LYS A 157 -28.84 -17.56 -15.18
CA LYS A 157 -29.28 -17.91 -16.53
C LYS A 157 -30.81 -18.07 -16.62
N ASP A 158 -31.47 -18.45 -15.53
CA ASP A 158 -32.91 -18.70 -15.46
C ASP A 158 -33.72 -17.40 -15.32
N LEU A 159 -33.06 -16.25 -15.19
CA LEU A 159 -33.70 -14.93 -15.26
C LEU A 159 -34.42 -14.72 -16.60
N ASN A 160 -34.06 -15.42 -17.67
CA ASN A 160 -34.79 -15.38 -18.93
C ASN A 160 -36.20 -15.99 -18.84
N THR A 161 -36.51 -16.76 -17.78
CA THR A 161 -37.81 -17.36 -17.54
C THR A 161 -38.74 -16.51 -16.67
N ILE A 162 -38.26 -15.35 -16.23
CA ILE A 162 -39.02 -14.40 -15.41
C ILE A 162 -39.86 -13.52 -16.33
N ASP A 163 -41.15 -13.38 -15.99
CA ASP A 163 -42.04 -12.42 -16.62
C ASP A 163 -41.75 -11.01 -16.09
N TYR A 164 -41.27 -10.13 -16.96
CA TYR A 164 -40.95 -8.74 -16.63
C TYR A 164 -42.13 -7.78 -16.79
N SER A 165 -43.32 -8.26 -17.15
CA SER A 165 -44.52 -7.42 -17.30
C SER A 165 -44.92 -6.67 -16.02
N MET A 166 -44.50 -7.17 -14.86
CA MET A 166 -44.71 -6.53 -13.55
C MET A 166 -43.74 -5.38 -13.26
N ILE A 167 -42.67 -5.23 -14.07
CA ILE A 167 -41.67 -4.17 -13.91
C ILE A 167 -42.14 -2.90 -14.62
N PRO A 168 -42.29 -1.75 -13.93
CA PRO A 168 -42.63 -0.49 -14.57
C PRO A 168 -41.56 -0.03 -15.55
N ASP A 169 -41.96 0.64 -16.63
CA ASP A 169 -41.03 1.22 -17.62
C ASP A 169 -39.98 2.15 -16.99
N SER A 170 -40.34 2.84 -15.90
CA SER A 170 -39.41 3.72 -15.16
C SER A 170 -38.21 2.98 -14.55
N MET A 171 -38.28 1.64 -14.46
CA MET A 171 -37.22 0.78 -13.94
C MET A 171 -36.37 0.11 -15.03
N GLU A 172 -36.63 0.35 -16.32
CA GLU A 172 -35.90 -0.29 -17.42
C GLU A 172 -34.37 -0.11 -17.33
N THR A 173 -33.93 1.10 -16.98
CA THR A 173 -32.51 1.39 -16.75
C THR A 173 -31.95 0.64 -15.53
N GLN A 174 -32.71 0.53 -14.44
CA GLN A 174 -32.30 -0.24 -13.26
C GLN A 174 -32.16 -1.72 -13.59
N LEU A 175 -33.12 -2.27 -14.33
CA LEU A 175 -33.11 -3.65 -14.79
C LEU A 175 -31.87 -3.92 -15.65
N SER A 176 -31.55 -3.03 -16.58
CA SER A 176 -30.35 -3.14 -17.41
C SER A 176 -29.06 -3.16 -16.58
N GLN A 177 -28.98 -2.37 -15.52
CA GLN A 177 -27.83 -2.41 -14.58
C GLN A 177 -27.79 -3.73 -13.80
N VAL A 178 -28.92 -4.22 -13.30
CA VAL A 178 -29.00 -5.53 -12.62
C VAL A 178 -28.49 -6.65 -13.54
N MET A 179 -28.91 -6.67 -14.80
CA MET A 179 -28.45 -7.67 -15.78
C MET A 179 -26.95 -7.53 -16.09
N SER A 180 -26.42 -6.31 -16.13
CA SER A 180 -24.98 -6.04 -16.25
C SER A 180 -24.19 -6.59 -15.06
N GLU A 181 -24.65 -6.37 -13.83
CA GLU A 181 -24.02 -6.91 -12.62
C GLU A 181 -24.11 -8.44 -12.56
N CYS A 182 -25.24 -9.03 -12.96
CA CYS A 182 -25.39 -10.48 -13.10
C CYS A 182 -24.40 -11.06 -14.12
N THR A 183 -24.17 -10.36 -15.23
CA THR A 183 -23.17 -10.74 -16.23
C THR A 183 -21.76 -10.73 -15.64
N LYS A 184 -21.40 -9.70 -14.84
CA LYS A 184 -20.11 -9.66 -14.13
C LYS A 184 -19.96 -10.79 -13.12
N ALA A 185 -21.03 -11.13 -12.41
CA ALA A 185 -21.05 -12.26 -11.47
C ALA A 185 -20.73 -13.59 -12.19
N LEU A 186 -21.35 -13.83 -13.35
CA LEU A 186 -21.06 -15.00 -14.18
C LEU A 186 -19.59 -15.06 -14.63
N TYR A 187 -19.01 -13.93 -15.07
CA TYR A 187 -17.58 -13.87 -15.39
C TYR A 187 -16.66 -14.13 -14.19
N ALA A 188 -17.14 -13.88 -12.97
CA ALA A 188 -16.46 -14.22 -11.73
C ALA A 188 -16.74 -15.66 -11.25
N GLY A 189 -17.47 -16.47 -12.02
CA GLY A 189 -17.84 -17.85 -11.67
C GLY A 189 -18.95 -17.97 -10.63
N LYS A 190 -19.66 -16.86 -10.33
CA LYS A 190 -20.82 -16.84 -9.45
C LYS A 190 -22.07 -17.03 -10.29
N ASN A 191 -22.82 -18.09 -10.04
CA ASN A 191 -23.91 -18.53 -10.92
C ASN A 191 -25.29 -18.30 -10.31
N MET A 192 -25.38 -18.08 -9.00
CA MET A 192 -26.65 -17.97 -8.31
C MET A 192 -27.15 -16.53 -8.20
N TRP A 193 -28.46 -16.34 -8.28
CA TRP A 193 -29.11 -15.03 -8.10
C TRP A 193 -28.79 -14.43 -6.74
N ARG A 194 -28.90 -15.22 -5.66
CA ARG A 194 -28.57 -14.74 -4.30
C ARG A 194 -27.13 -14.26 -4.16
N GLU A 195 -26.17 -14.91 -4.82
CA GLU A 195 -24.77 -14.47 -4.79
C GLU A 195 -24.60 -13.07 -5.42
N ALA A 196 -25.31 -12.79 -6.50
CA ALA A 196 -25.28 -11.47 -7.16
C ALA A 196 -25.98 -10.41 -6.30
N LEU A 197 -27.15 -10.74 -5.73
CA LEU A 197 -27.90 -9.87 -4.82
C LEU A 197 -27.08 -9.52 -3.56
N GLU A 198 -26.49 -10.52 -2.91
CA GLU A 198 -25.63 -10.33 -1.74
C GLU A 198 -24.40 -9.47 -2.07
N ASN A 199 -23.81 -9.64 -3.25
CA ASN A 199 -22.71 -8.79 -3.70
C ASN A 199 -23.14 -7.33 -3.81
N ALA A 200 -24.26 -7.05 -4.49
CA ALA A 200 -24.79 -5.68 -4.63
C ALA A 200 -25.13 -5.05 -3.26
N GLN A 201 -25.72 -5.84 -2.36
CA GLN A 201 -26.02 -5.40 -0.99
C GLN A 201 -24.74 -5.06 -0.22
N ASN A 202 -23.71 -5.91 -0.30
CA ASN A 202 -22.45 -5.72 0.39
C ASN A 202 -21.69 -4.50 -0.14
N GLU A 203 -21.63 -4.32 -1.46
CA GLU A 203 -21.00 -3.15 -2.08
C GLU A 203 -21.71 -1.85 -1.67
N HIS A 204 -23.05 -1.83 -1.71
CA HIS A 204 -23.82 -0.68 -1.26
C HIS A 204 -23.56 -0.40 0.23
N LYS A 205 -23.62 -1.42 1.09
CA LYS A 205 -23.34 -1.28 2.54
C LYS A 205 -21.94 -0.70 2.81
N LEU A 206 -20.92 -1.20 2.12
CA LEU A 206 -19.54 -0.68 2.25
C LEU A 206 -19.44 0.77 1.78
N SER A 207 -20.20 1.15 0.75
CA SER A 207 -20.23 2.52 0.24
C SER A 207 -20.84 3.51 1.23
N VAL A 208 -21.98 3.15 1.83
CA VAL A 208 -22.62 3.92 2.90
C VAL A 208 -21.70 4.06 4.10
N GLN A 209 -21.06 2.97 4.52
CA GLN A 209 -20.09 3.01 5.62
C GLN A 209 -18.97 4.01 5.32
N ARG A 210 -18.32 3.94 4.15
CA ARG A 210 -17.22 4.83 3.80
C ARG A 210 -17.65 6.30 3.75
N ILE A 211 -18.83 6.61 3.24
CA ILE A 211 -19.39 7.98 3.24
C ILE A 211 -19.66 8.46 4.66
N SER A 212 -20.26 7.62 5.51
CA SER A 212 -20.56 7.99 6.90
C SER A 212 -19.30 8.31 7.71
N THR A 213 -18.15 7.78 7.30
CA THR A 213 -16.86 7.96 8.00
C THR A 213 -16.00 9.11 7.48
N LEU A 214 -16.47 9.91 6.51
CA LEU A 214 -15.65 11.00 5.93
C LEU A 214 -15.15 12.00 6.98
N GLY A 215 -15.92 12.23 8.05
CA GLY A 215 -15.56 13.11 9.17
C GLY A 215 -14.96 12.41 10.38
N ASN A 216 -14.65 11.11 10.29
CA ASN A 216 -14.20 10.32 11.43
C ASN A 216 -12.83 9.66 11.15
N PRO A 217 -11.70 10.32 11.47
CA PRO A 217 -10.37 9.72 11.34
C PRO A 217 -10.22 8.39 12.11
N MET A 218 -10.90 8.26 13.26
CA MET A 218 -10.84 7.06 14.11
C MET A 218 -11.52 5.84 13.49
N SER A 219 -12.26 6.01 12.38
CA SER A 219 -12.82 4.90 11.61
C SER A 219 -11.76 4.04 10.90
N ASN A 220 -10.53 4.53 10.79
CA ASN A 220 -9.46 3.78 10.15
C ASN A 220 -9.14 2.49 10.93
N PRO A 221 -9.12 1.31 10.27
CA PRO A 221 -8.84 0.05 10.96
C PRO A 221 -7.51 0.02 11.71
N ARG A 222 -6.52 0.85 11.36
CA ARG A 222 -5.25 0.96 12.11
C ARG A 222 -5.47 1.30 13.59
N PHE A 223 -6.52 2.05 13.96
CA PHE A 223 -6.80 2.38 15.36
C PHE A 223 -7.27 1.18 16.20
N SER A 224 -7.73 0.10 15.56
CA SER A 224 -8.20 -1.11 16.26
C SER A 224 -7.09 -1.93 16.92
N ILE A 225 -5.81 -1.66 16.61
CA ILE A 225 -4.69 -2.41 17.19
C ILE A 225 -4.31 -1.95 18.61
N GLY A 226 -4.94 -0.88 19.12
CA GLY A 226 -4.71 -0.36 20.47
C GLY A 226 -3.46 0.52 20.64
N ASP A 227 -2.80 0.90 19.54
CA ASP A 227 -1.68 1.84 19.52
C ASP A 227 -2.07 3.18 18.86
N ASN A 228 -1.58 4.30 19.40
CA ASN A 228 -1.76 5.63 18.83
C ASN A 228 -0.76 5.87 17.68
N PRO A 229 -1.21 6.04 16.41
CA PRO A 229 -0.32 6.23 15.27
C PRO A 229 0.43 7.57 15.25
N TYR A 230 0.15 8.48 16.19
CA TYR A 230 0.77 9.80 16.30
C TYR A 230 1.74 9.95 17.49
N ASP A 231 1.88 8.92 18.31
CA ASP A 231 2.79 8.89 19.46
C ASP A 231 4.08 8.15 19.08
N PHE A 232 5.14 8.90 18.75
CA PHE A 232 6.43 8.33 18.35
C PHE A 232 7.32 7.89 19.53
N ASP A 233 6.92 8.17 20.77
CA ASP A 233 7.67 7.77 21.96
C ASP A 233 7.34 6.33 22.37
N ASN A 234 6.15 5.83 22.00
CA ASN A 234 5.77 4.44 22.19
C ASN A 234 6.12 3.56 20.97
N LEU A 235 7.21 2.79 21.10
CA LEU A 235 7.61 1.77 20.12
C LEU A 235 7.24 0.34 20.54
N ASN A 236 6.58 0.16 21.68
CA ASN A 236 6.30 -1.15 22.27
C ASN A 236 4.86 -1.61 21.98
N TYR A 237 4.58 -1.83 20.70
CA TYR A 237 3.31 -2.35 20.19
C TYR A 237 3.57 -3.36 19.07
N GLY A 238 2.52 -4.02 18.59
CA GLY A 238 2.65 -5.06 17.59
C GLY A 238 2.85 -6.46 18.18
N ASN A 239 3.17 -7.41 17.31
CA ASN A 239 3.33 -8.81 17.65
C ASN A 239 4.30 -9.54 16.70
N LYS A 240 4.50 -10.85 16.89
CA LYS A 240 5.39 -11.69 16.06
C LYS A 240 4.73 -12.27 14.80
N ASN A 241 3.45 -11.99 14.55
CA ASN A 241 2.71 -12.53 13.41
C ASN A 241 3.04 -11.75 12.11
N ILE A 242 4.21 -12.04 11.56
CA ILE A 242 4.66 -11.51 10.28
C ILE A 242 3.89 -12.09 9.07
N ALA A 243 3.07 -13.13 9.27
CA ALA A 243 2.35 -13.81 8.19
C ALA A 243 0.95 -13.24 7.93
N ALA A 244 0.54 -12.22 8.70
CA ALA A 244 -0.77 -11.59 8.58
C ALA A 244 -1.03 -11.01 7.19
N LEU A 245 -2.24 -11.23 6.66
CA LEU A 245 -2.64 -10.78 5.33
C LEU A 245 -2.78 -9.24 5.23
N PRO A 246 -2.65 -8.67 4.02
CA PRO A 246 -2.15 -9.31 2.80
C PRO A 246 -0.65 -9.63 2.92
N ASN A 247 -0.21 -10.70 2.25
CA ASN A 247 1.19 -11.15 2.32
C ASN A 247 1.86 -11.39 0.95
N ASP A 248 1.18 -11.06 -0.14
CA ASP A 248 1.69 -11.33 -1.49
C ASP A 248 2.89 -10.45 -1.85
N HIS A 249 2.81 -9.14 -1.59
CA HIS A 249 3.84 -8.18 -2.02
C HIS A 249 5.20 -8.45 -1.38
N ALA A 250 5.27 -8.64 -0.06
CA ALA A 250 6.55 -8.94 0.59
C ALA A 250 7.08 -10.33 0.18
N THR A 251 6.20 -11.30 -0.08
CA THR A 251 6.57 -12.64 -0.58
C THR A 251 7.19 -12.56 -1.97
N GLU A 252 6.63 -11.74 -2.87
CA GLU A 252 7.21 -11.47 -4.19
C GLU A 252 8.60 -10.84 -4.06
N VAL A 253 8.75 -9.81 -3.22
CA VAL A 253 10.04 -9.15 -2.98
C VAL A 253 11.07 -10.14 -2.41
N MET A 254 10.68 -10.98 -1.44
CA MET A 254 11.56 -12.02 -0.91
C MET A 254 11.93 -13.08 -1.95
N THR A 255 11.02 -13.42 -2.86
CA THR A 255 11.31 -14.34 -3.97
C THR A 255 12.36 -13.74 -4.92
N MET A 256 12.33 -12.42 -5.14
CA MET A 256 13.37 -11.72 -5.91
C MET A 256 14.72 -11.74 -5.19
N ILE A 257 14.73 -11.48 -3.87
CA ILE A 257 15.95 -11.62 -3.05
C ILE A 257 16.51 -13.05 -3.13
N ALA A 258 15.65 -14.07 -3.11
CA ALA A 258 16.05 -15.47 -3.25
C ALA A 258 16.72 -15.74 -4.61
N GLY A 259 16.17 -15.14 -5.68
CA GLY A 259 16.71 -15.21 -7.04
C GLY A 259 18.13 -14.64 -7.16
N LEU A 260 18.45 -13.56 -6.43
CA LEU A 260 19.80 -12.98 -6.41
C LEU A 260 20.82 -13.89 -5.72
N GLY A 261 20.37 -14.66 -4.74
CA GLY A 261 21.18 -15.65 -4.02
C GLY A 261 21.63 -16.85 -4.86
N THR A 262 21.22 -16.95 -6.12
CA THR A 262 21.64 -18.02 -7.05
C THR A 262 23.04 -17.79 -7.60
N VAL A 263 23.59 -16.58 -7.54
CA VAL A 263 24.94 -16.25 -8.01
C VAL A 263 26.03 -16.77 -7.05
N ASN A 264 25.73 -16.90 -5.75
CA ASN A 264 26.60 -17.60 -4.78
C ASN A 264 25.81 -18.07 -3.55
N ALA A 265 25.43 -19.35 -3.52
CA ALA A 265 24.62 -19.94 -2.44
C ALA A 265 25.22 -19.81 -1.03
N LYS A 266 26.56 -19.65 -0.91
CA LYS A 266 27.25 -19.50 0.39
C LYS A 266 27.16 -18.09 0.97
N ARG A 267 26.61 -17.12 0.23
CA ARG A 267 26.51 -15.71 0.63
C ARG A 267 25.08 -15.19 0.53
N ARG A 268 24.04 -16.01 0.65
CA ARG A 268 22.66 -15.51 0.58
C ARG A 268 22.35 -14.58 1.77
N PRO A 269 21.75 -13.39 1.55
CA PRO A 269 21.29 -12.56 2.66
C PRO A 269 20.19 -13.28 3.43
N LYS A 270 20.09 -12.98 4.71
CA LYS A 270 18.90 -13.26 5.50
C LYS A 270 17.98 -12.05 5.50
N VAL A 271 16.69 -12.30 5.67
CA VAL A 271 15.63 -11.30 5.65
C VAL A 271 14.95 -11.25 7.01
N MET A 272 14.84 -10.04 7.58
CA MET A 272 14.06 -9.71 8.75
C MET A 272 12.76 -9.03 8.29
N PRO A 273 11.63 -9.74 8.20
CA PRO A 273 10.36 -9.15 7.77
C PRO A 273 9.75 -8.26 8.84
N LEU A 274 9.37 -7.04 8.46
CA LEU A 274 8.75 -6.03 9.30
C LEU A 274 7.46 -5.55 8.64
N ARG A 275 6.31 -6.02 9.15
CA ARG A 275 5.00 -5.68 8.61
C ARG A 275 4.55 -4.32 9.15
N VAL A 276 4.40 -3.35 8.24
CA VAL A 276 3.90 -1.98 8.49
C VAL A 276 2.73 -1.61 7.58
N ALA A 277 2.51 -2.37 6.52
CA ALA A 277 1.51 -2.07 5.49
C ALA A 277 0.49 -3.21 5.31
N ALA A 278 -0.64 -2.85 4.72
CA ALA A 278 -1.67 -3.76 4.23
C ALA A 278 -2.27 -3.14 2.95
N ALA A 279 -3.54 -3.38 2.61
CA ALA A 279 -4.19 -2.62 1.56
C ALA A 279 -4.31 -1.13 1.96
N GLY A 280 -3.51 -0.27 1.33
CA GLY A 280 -3.38 1.15 1.67
C GLY A 280 -1.91 1.56 1.87
N GLU A 281 -1.69 2.73 2.47
CA GLU A 281 -0.35 3.25 2.77
C GLU A 281 -0.06 3.13 4.27
N ALA A 282 1.16 2.70 4.63
CA ALA A 282 1.63 2.64 6.01
C ALA A 282 1.59 4.02 6.69
N PHE A 283 1.40 4.01 8.01
CA PHE A 283 1.53 5.21 8.84
C PHE A 283 3.00 5.54 9.07
N ASP A 284 3.32 6.83 9.19
CA ASP A 284 4.70 7.30 9.43
C ASP A 284 5.31 6.64 10.67
N LYS A 285 4.52 6.51 11.75
CA LYS A 285 4.96 5.84 12.98
C LYS A 285 5.32 4.36 12.77
N ASP A 286 4.56 3.63 11.96
CA ASP A 286 4.80 2.21 11.72
C ASP A 286 6.12 2.02 10.96
N ILE A 287 6.39 2.87 9.95
CA ILE A 287 7.67 2.90 9.22
C ILE A 287 8.82 3.30 10.16
N TYR A 288 8.65 4.36 10.94
CA TYR A 288 9.62 4.81 11.94
C TYR A 288 9.99 3.65 12.88
N SER A 289 8.98 2.98 13.45
CA SER A 289 9.17 1.88 14.40
C SER A 289 9.90 0.71 13.76
N ALA A 290 9.61 0.40 12.50
CA ALA A 290 10.30 -0.64 11.75
C ALA A 290 11.78 -0.29 11.46
N ILE A 291 12.09 0.94 11.09
CA ILE A 291 13.48 1.40 10.90
C ILE A 291 14.24 1.30 12.22
N MET A 292 13.65 1.78 13.33
CA MET A 292 14.25 1.69 14.66
C MET A 292 14.45 0.24 15.10
N TYR A 293 13.49 -0.65 14.82
CA TYR A 293 13.62 -2.07 15.11
C TYR A 293 14.75 -2.70 14.30
N ALA A 294 14.80 -2.47 12.99
CA ALA A 294 15.85 -2.99 12.11
C ALA A 294 17.24 -2.55 12.58
N ALA A 295 17.38 -1.26 12.92
CA ALA A 295 18.63 -0.68 13.38
C ALA A 295 19.15 -1.31 14.69
N ASN A 296 18.23 -1.66 15.58
CA ASN A 296 18.56 -2.28 16.86
C ASN A 296 18.64 -3.81 16.82
N ASN A 297 18.21 -4.46 15.73
CA ASN A 297 18.20 -5.91 15.58
C ASN A 297 19.20 -6.43 14.54
N GLY A 298 20.22 -5.63 14.22
CA GLY A 298 21.38 -6.07 13.44
C GLY A 298 21.14 -6.16 11.94
N ALA A 299 20.22 -5.36 11.40
CA ALA A 299 20.13 -5.18 9.95
C ALA A 299 21.41 -4.55 9.40
N ASN A 300 21.78 -4.92 8.18
CA ASN A 300 22.82 -4.24 7.38
C ASN A 300 22.19 -3.32 6.34
N MET A 301 20.98 -3.64 5.90
CA MET A 301 20.20 -2.87 4.96
C MET A 301 18.74 -2.85 5.42
N ILE A 302 18.08 -1.73 5.18
CA ILE A 302 16.62 -1.60 5.30
C ILE A 302 16.07 -1.38 3.89
N LEU A 303 15.21 -2.28 3.43
CA LEU A 303 14.52 -2.19 2.16
C LEU A 303 13.06 -1.81 2.40
N ILE A 304 12.65 -0.69 1.83
CA ILE A 304 11.28 -0.16 1.85
C ILE A 304 10.78 -0.12 0.40
N PRO A 305 10.19 -1.21 -0.12
CA PRO A 305 9.83 -1.32 -1.53
C PRO A 305 8.57 -0.52 -1.91
N GLN A 306 7.90 0.08 -0.93
CA GLN A 306 6.75 0.94 -1.13
C GLN A 306 7.16 2.41 -1.02
N ALA A 307 6.65 3.23 -1.94
CA ALA A 307 6.76 4.67 -1.88
C ALA A 307 5.57 5.26 -1.11
N LYS A 308 5.78 6.42 -0.51
CA LYS A 308 4.75 7.17 0.19
C LYS A 308 4.54 8.50 -0.51
N GLU A 309 3.30 8.79 -0.94
CA GLU A 309 3.02 10.03 -1.68
C GLU A 309 2.95 11.24 -0.74
N TYR A 310 2.48 11.04 0.50
CA TYR A 310 2.33 12.11 1.49
C TYR A 310 2.74 11.62 2.88
N SER A 311 3.28 12.52 3.71
CA SER A 311 3.68 12.21 5.09
C SER A 311 3.30 13.37 6.01
N LEU A 312 2.69 13.05 7.14
CA LEU A 312 2.39 14.03 8.20
C LEU A 312 3.59 14.23 9.13
N HIS A 313 4.48 13.24 9.20
CA HIS A 313 5.63 13.20 10.11
C HIS A 313 6.94 12.88 9.38
N GLY A 314 7.16 13.51 8.23
CA GLY A 314 8.37 13.28 7.41
C GLY A 314 9.68 13.55 8.16
N SER A 315 9.70 14.52 9.08
CA SER A 315 10.85 14.78 9.95
C SER A 315 11.19 13.59 10.85
N LYS A 316 10.19 12.87 11.36
CA LYS A 316 10.41 11.65 12.16
C LYS A 316 11.00 10.52 11.32
N LEU A 317 10.55 10.36 10.08
CA LEU A 317 11.16 9.39 9.17
C LEU A 317 12.63 9.73 8.88
N ALA A 318 12.94 11.01 8.69
CA ALA A 318 14.33 11.46 8.53
C ALA A 318 15.18 11.16 9.77
N GLU A 319 14.67 11.41 10.98
CA GLU A 319 15.35 11.05 12.25
C GLU A 319 15.67 9.55 12.31
N ALA A 320 14.73 8.68 11.94
CA ALA A 320 14.95 7.22 11.96
C ALA A 320 15.99 6.77 10.93
N ILE A 321 15.99 7.39 9.74
CA ILE A 321 16.96 7.10 8.68
C ILE A 321 18.36 7.57 9.11
N GLU A 322 18.48 8.77 9.69
CA GLU A 322 19.74 9.25 10.24
C GLU A 322 20.27 8.31 11.32
N TYR A 323 19.39 7.86 12.23
CA TYR A 323 19.74 6.87 13.24
C TYR A 323 20.28 5.56 12.63
N ALA A 324 19.62 5.02 11.60
CA ALA A 324 20.12 3.85 10.87
C ALA A 324 21.51 4.13 10.26
N GLY A 325 21.72 5.32 9.70
CA GLY A 325 23.01 5.78 9.18
C GLY A 325 24.11 5.79 10.24
N THR A 326 23.83 6.24 11.47
CA THR A 326 24.81 6.19 12.58
C THR A 326 25.24 4.77 12.95
N LYS A 327 24.45 3.75 12.59
CA LYS A 327 24.75 2.32 12.77
C LYS A 327 25.44 1.70 11.55
N GLY A 328 25.71 2.49 10.50
CA GLY A 328 26.26 2.01 9.24
C GLY A 328 25.28 1.17 8.43
N ILE A 329 23.98 1.43 8.57
CA ILE A 329 22.90 0.70 7.89
C ILE A 329 22.43 1.52 6.71
N ILE A 330 22.36 0.87 5.55
CA ILE A 330 21.91 1.53 4.32
C ILE A 330 20.39 1.41 4.20
N VAL A 331 19.70 2.53 4.00
CA VAL A 331 18.26 2.56 3.72
C VAL A 331 18.03 2.72 2.23
N VAL A 332 17.26 1.78 1.67
CA VAL A 332 16.82 1.77 0.27
C VAL A 332 15.30 1.88 0.25
N ALA A 333 14.79 2.96 -0.34
CA ALA A 333 13.36 3.18 -0.46
C ALA A 333 12.95 3.39 -1.93
N SER A 334 11.74 2.96 -2.27
CA SER A 334 11.16 3.29 -3.58
C SER A 334 10.77 4.77 -3.63
N ALA A 335 11.22 5.48 -4.66
CA ALA A 335 10.94 6.90 -4.84
C ALA A 335 9.49 7.22 -5.24
N GLY A 336 8.73 6.21 -5.70
CA GLY A 336 7.41 6.43 -6.26
C GLY A 336 7.44 7.24 -7.56
N ASP A 337 6.25 7.60 -8.06
CA ASP A 337 6.10 8.39 -9.29
C ASP A 337 5.99 9.91 -9.00
N TYR A 338 6.15 10.33 -7.72
CA TYR A 338 5.96 11.69 -7.24
C TYR A 338 7.15 12.14 -6.39
N LEU A 339 7.88 13.15 -6.87
CA LEU A 339 8.96 13.80 -6.14
C LEU A 339 8.35 14.67 -5.03
N VAL A 340 8.16 14.14 -3.84
CA VAL A 340 8.03 14.97 -2.64
C VAL A 340 9.41 15.06 -2.02
N GLU A 341 9.97 16.27 -1.99
CA GLU A 341 11.27 16.54 -1.40
C GLU A 341 11.26 16.17 0.08
N MET A 342 11.90 15.05 0.41
CA MET A 342 12.42 14.84 1.75
C MET A 342 13.79 15.52 1.82
N PRO A 343 14.00 16.51 2.69
CA PRO A 343 15.29 17.18 2.79
C PRO A 343 16.37 16.16 3.21
N ASN A 344 17.52 16.19 2.51
CA ASN A 344 18.75 15.41 2.76
C ASN A 344 18.86 13.98 2.17
N LEU A 345 18.21 13.64 1.05
CA LEU A 345 18.48 12.38 0.34
C LEU A 345 19.60 12.47 -0.73
N ILE A 346 20.40 11.40 -0.83
CA ILE A 346 21.23 11.14 -2.02
C ILE A 346 20.30 10.56 -3.11
N LYS A 347 20.15 11.30 -4.21
CA LYS A 347 19.43 10.86 -5.41
C LYS A 347 20.32 9.93 -6.23
N VAL A 348 19.86 8.71 -6.53
CA VAL A 348 20.51 7.83 -7.52
C VAL A 348 19.81 7.99 -8.87
N TYR A 349 20.58 8.47 -9.85
CA TYR A 349 20.15 8.53 -11.25
C TYR A 349 20.46 7.20 -11.93
N THR A 350 19.47 6.60 -12.59
CA THR A 350 19.69 5.56 -13.60
C THR A 350 19.76 6.24 -14.96
N GLU A 351 20.95 6.36 -15.55
CA GLU A 351 21.09 6.71 -16.97
C GLU A 351 20.95 5.43 -17.81
N GLU A 352 20.05 5.43 -18.79
CA GLU A 352 20.03 4.42 -19.87
C GLU A 352 21.12 4.83 -20.87
N ASN A 353 22.32 4.25 -20.79
CA ASN A 353 23.27 4.28 -21.91
C ASN A 353 23.36 2.88 -22.52
N ASP A 354 23.35 2.86 -23.85
CA ASP A 354 23.41 1.68 -24.72
C ASP A 354 24.23 0.51 -24.16
N GLY A 355 23.53 -0.60 -23.89
CA GLY A 355 24.12 -1.93 -23.83
C GLY A 355 24.80 -2.36 -22.52
N ASN A 356 24.93 -1.52 -21.50
CA ASN A 356 25.40 -1.94 -20.17
C ASN A 356 24.78 -1.09 -19.05
N ASN A 357 23.87 -1.69 -18.29
CA ASN A 357 23.24 -1.06 -17.12
C ASN A 357 24.25 -0.95 -15.96
N ALA A 358 24.87 0.21 -15.76
CA ALA A 358 25.63 0.53 -14.56
C ALA A 358 24.95 1.66 -13.78
N ALA A 359 24.62 1.41 -12.51
CA ALA A 359 24.18 2.46 -11.58
C ALA A 359 25.41 3.14 -10.98
N VAL A 360 25.52 4.46 -11.10
CA VAL A 360 26.58 5.23 -10.45
C VAL A 360 26.11 5.62 -9.06
N ILE A 361 26.73 5.02 -8.03
CA ILE A 361 26.51 5.37 -6.62
C ILE A 361 27.55 6.41 -6.22
N LYS A 362 27.12 7.59 -5.75
CA LYS A 362 28.02 8.57 -5.13
C LYS A 362 27.82 8.51 -3.62
N MET A 363 28.78 7.91 -2.90
CA MET A 363 28.75 7.73 -1.45
C MET A 363 29.24 8.98 -0.72
N ALA A 364 28.35 9.62 0.04
CA ALA A 364 28.65 10.42 1.23
C ALA A 364 27.33 10.74 2.00
N GLY A 365 26.92 9.87 2.93
CA GLY A 365 25.74 10.06 3.81
C GLY A 365 24.46 9.38 3.28
N GLU A 366 24.25 8.12 3.66
CA GLU A 366 23.62 7.13 2.76
C GLU A 366 22.10 6.92 2.94
N VAL A 367 21.31 7.68 2.19
CA VAL A 367 19.96 7.29 1.76
C VAL A 367 19.95 7.18 0.25
N ILE A 368 19.64 6.01 -0.30
CA ILE A 368 19.61 5.81 -1.76
C ILE A 368 18.16 5.81 -2.23
N GLU A 369 17.77 6.90 -2.89
CA GLU A 369 16.51 7.02 -3.61
C GLU A 369 16.65 6.45 -5.03
N ILE A 370 15.77 5.52 -5.42
CA ILE A 370 15.80 4.92 -6.75
C ILE A 370 14.57 5.33 -7.56
N LEU A 371 14.79 6.23 -8.52
CA LEU A 371 13.77 6.89 -9.33
C LEU A 371 13.36 6.10 -10.58
N ALA A 372 12.11 6.29 -11.02
CA ALA A 372 11.61 5.84 -12.32
C ALA A 372 10.96 7.00 -13.10
N ARG A 373 11.54 7.33 -14.27
CA ARG A 373 11.08 8.23 -15.37
C ARG A 373 10.53 9.65 -15.05
N LYS A 374 11.13 10.60 -15.78
CA LYS A 374 10.69 12.00 -16.00
C LYS A 374 9.42 12.05 -16.89
N PRO A 375 8.37 12.82 -16.55
CA PRO A 375 7.39 13.28 -17.54
C PRO A 375 8.03 14.32 -18.46
N LYS A 376 7.73 14.26 -19.76
CA LYS A 376 8.10 15.30 -20.74
C LYS A 376 7.36 16.60 -20.39
N MET A 377 8.10 17.67 -20.11
CA MET A 377 7.66 19.04 -20.33
C MET A 377 8.75 19.78 -21.12
N SER A 378 8.31 20.56 -22.11
CA SER A 378 9.15 21.20 -23.13
C SER A 378 10.05 22.32 -22.55
N PRO A 379 11.13 22.69 -23.25
CA PRO A 379 12.35 23.21 -22.64
C PRO A 379 12.43 24.74 -22.63
N SER A 380 13.02 25.31 -21.59
CA SER A 380 13.72 26.59 -21.71
C SER A 380 15.01 26.61 -20.87
N LYS A 381 16.13 26.53 -21.62
CA LYS A 381 17.46 27.08 -21.35
C LYS A 381 18.14 26.73 -20.02
N ILE A 382 18.95 25.67 -20.04
CA ILE A 382 20.23 25.65 -19.31
C ILE A 382 21.32 25.16 -20.28
N LYS A 383 22.34 26.00 -20.47
CA LYS A 383 23.57 25.70 -21.22
C LYS A 383 24.47 24.80 -20.36
N GLY A 384 24.84 23.64 -20.89
CA GLY A 384 25.86 22.77 -20.31
C GLY A 384 25.97 21.49 -21.12
N LYS A 385 27.14 21.25 -21.73
CA LYS A 385 27.44 20.05 -22.52
C LYS A 385 27.45 18.80 -21.63
N VAL A 386 26.74 17.75 -22.05
CA VAL A 386 27.15 16.36 -21.79
C VAL A 386 26.86 15.54 -23.06
N LEU A 387 27.87 14.75 -23.45
CA LEU A 387 27.90 13.84 -24.60
C LEU A 387 26.95 12.68 -24.36
N GLY A 388 26.07 12.45 -25.33
CA GLY A 388 25.04 11.42 -25.27
C GLY A 388 25.52 10.08 -25.79
N ILE A 389 24.99 9.04 -25.15
CA ILE A 389 24.18 8.03 -25.84
C ILE A 389 22.87 7.96 -25.07
#